data_AF-A0A7C5K7P3-F1
#
_entry.id   AF-A0A7C5K7P3-F1
#
_cell.length_a   1.000
_cell.length_b   1.000
_cell.length_c   1.000
_cell.angle_alpha   90.00
_cell.angle_beta   90.00
_cell.angle_gamma   90.00
#
_symmetry.space_group_name_H-M   'P 1'
#
loop_
_entity.id
_entity.type
_entity.pdbx_description
1 polymer ?
#
loop_
_entity_poly.entity_id
_entity_poly.type
_entity_poly.pdbx_seq_one_letter_code
_entity_poly.pdbx_strand_id
1 'polypeptide(L)'
;MKIVVIVLAVAVVVCGALYFSAVSSRQADRAELAAVRSQVAAASNQVVAAQQEAVTVRSQLAQQTGQVGELEKRVETLTAEKTRAEQELQQAQRALAAEKEQVNASEAEKQLLAGQLATLNDRLQAVQRELAELQQTHRGTVEQLAALRDEKEELEMSKASLERRLTDLDALRQQIREVKRQAWEHKVAEWKKADEAASVTGNKGILMQGGQWRTVTKSGQP
;
A
#
# COMPACT_ATOMS: atom_id res chain seq x y z
N MET A 1 -69.96 71.70 -128.71
CA MET A 1 -70.49 70.77 -127.68
C MET A 1 -69.56 69.60 -127.33
N LYS A 2 -68.72 69.06 -128.23
CA LYS A 2 -67.86 67.90 -127.92
C LYS A 2 -66.77 68.16 -126.86
N ILE A 3 -66.18 69.36 -126.83
CA ILE A 3 -65.13 69.74 -125.88
C ILE A 3 -65.66 69.78 -124.43
N VAL A 4 -66.88 70.28 -124.23
CA VAL A 4 -67.51 70.37 -122.89
C VAL A 4 -67.77 68.97 -122.31
N VAL A 5 -68.19 68.01 -123.16
CA VAL A 5 -68.41 66.62 -122.76
C VAL A 5 -67.11 65.92 -122.38
N ILE A 6 -66.01 66.19 -123.10
CA ILE A 6 -64.70 65.62 -122.79
C ILE A 6 -64.15 66.19 -121.47
N VAL A 7 -64.29 67.51 -121.23
CA VAL A 7 -63.87 68.13 -119.97
C VAL A 7 -64.68 67.60 -118.78
N LEU A 8 -65.99 67.40 -118.96
CA LEU A 8 -66.86 66.78 -117.94
C LEU A 8 -66.49 65.31 -117.67
N ALA A 9 -66.18 64.53 -118.70
CA ALA A 9 -65.74 63.15 -118.56
C ALA A 9 -64.39 63.05 -117.83
N VAL A 10 -63.43 63.91 -118.18
CA VAL A 10 -62.14 63.99 -117.48
C VAL A 10 -62.34 64.44 -116.04
N ALA A 11 -63.21 65.41 -115.77
CA ALA A 11 -63.52 65.86 -114.41
C ALA A 11 -64.15 64.74 -113.56
N VAL A 12 -65.07 63.94 -114.13
CA VAL A 12 -65.67 62.79 -113.44
C VAL A 12 -64.65 61.69 -113.16
N VAL A 13 -63.75 61.41 -114.11
CA VAL A 13 -62.68 60.42 -113.91
C VAL A 13 -61.66 60.89 -112.87
N VAL A 14 -61.28 62.17 -112.89
CA VAL A 14 -60.37 62.77 -111.89
C VAL A 14 -61.03 62.81 -110.52
N CYS A 15 -62.29 63.24 -110.41
CA CYS A 15 -63.04 63.20 -109.15
C CYS A 15 -63.27 61.76 -108.65
N GLY A 16 -63.51 60.81 -109.55
CA GLY A 16 -63.64 59.38 -109.21
C GLY A 16 -62.33 58.77 -108.73
N ALA A 17 -61.20 59.11 -109.37
CA ALA A 17 -59.87 58.69 -108.94
C ALA A 17 -59.47 59.32 -107.59
N LEU A 18 -59.82 60.59 -107.36
CA LEU A 18 -59.61 61.27 -106.08
C LEU A 18 -60.52 60.73 -104.96
N TYR A 19 -61.76 60.35 -105.28
CA TYR A 19 -62.66 59.70 -104.33
C TYR A 19 -62.19 58.28 -103.99
N PHE A 20 -61.76 57.51 -104.98
CA PHE A 20 -61.24 56.16 -104.77
C PHE A 20 -59.91 56.18 -104.00
N SER A 21 -59.02 57.14 -104.28
CA SER A 21 -57.78 57.30 -103.52
C SER A 21 -58.04 57.77 -102.08
N ALA A 22 -59.06 58.60 -101.86
CA ALA A 22 -59.51 59.00 -100.51
C ALA A 22 -60.25 57.88 -99.76
N VAL A 23 -60.91 56.96 -100.46
CA VAL A 23 -61.55 55.78 -99.86
C VAL A 23 -60.52 54.71 -99.55
N SER A 24 -59.57 54.45 -100.45
CA SER A 24 -58.49 53.49 -100.24
C SER A 24 -57.53 53.96 -99.14
N SER A 25 -57.25 55.26 -99.01
CA SER A 25 -56.51 55.82 -97.88
C SER A 25 -57.26 55.63 -96.56
N ARG A 26 -58.57 55.92 -96.51
CA ARG A 26 -59.42 55.65 -95.32
C ARG A 26 -59.47 54.16 -94.97
N GLN A 27 -59.35 53.27 -95.95
CA GLN A 27 -59.32 51.83 -95.75
C GLN A 27 -57.98 51.36 -95.19
N ALA A 28 -56.88 51.96 -95.65
CA ALA A 28 -55.54 51.77 -95.09
C ALA A 28 -55.43 52.29 -93.65
N ASP A 29 -55.93 53.49 -93.37
CA ASP A 29 -55.98 54.07 -92.02
C ASP A 29 -56.79 53.18 -91.07
N ARG A 30 -57.92 52.62 -91.53
CA ARG A 30 -58.73 51.67 -90.73
C ARG A 30 -58.02 50.35 -90.47
N ALA A 31 -57.25 49.86 -91.43
CA ALA A 31 -56.45 48.64 -91.28
C ALA A 31 -55.30 48.85 -90.28
N GLU A 32 -54.59 49.99 -90.36
CA GLU A 32 -53.59 50.37 -89.36
C GLU A 32 -54.21 50.54 -87.97
N LEU A 33 -55.37 51.20 -87.85
CA LEU A 33 -56.06 51.36 -86.57
C LEU A 33 -56.46 50.01 -85.97
N ALA A 34 -56.90 49.06 -86.80
CA ALA A 34 -57.21 47.70 -86.37
C ALA A 34 -55.94 46.95 -85.91
N ALA A 35 -54.83 47.09 -86.64
CA ALA A 35 -53.54 46.49 -86.28
C ALA A 35 -52.97 47.07 -84.98
N VAL A 36 -53.00 48.40 -84.82
CA VAL A 36 -52.60 49.09 -83.59
C VAL A 36 -53.49 48.66 -82.41
N ARG A 37 -54.80 48.54 -82.60
CA ARG A 37 -55.71 48.01 -81.55
C ARG A 37 -55.37 46.58 -81.15
N SER A 38 -55.07 45.72 -82.13
CA SER A 38 -54.64 44.34 -81.87
C SER A 38 -53.33 44.29 -81.10
N GLN A 39 -52.35 45.12 -81.48
CA GLN A 39 -51.08 45.24 -80.75
C GLN A 39 -51.28 45.77 -79.33
N VAL A 40 -52.14 46.77 -79.13
CA VAL A 40 -52.47 47.30 -77.79
C VAL A 40 -53.13 46.22 -76.94
N ALA A 41 -54.05 45.42 -77.50
CA ALA A 41 -54.67 44.31 -76.79
C ALA A 41 -53.65 43.22 -76.41
N ALA A 42 -52.76 42.85 -77.34
CA ALA A 42 -51.69 41.89 -77.09
C ALA A 42 -50.70 42.39 -76.01
N ALA A 43 -50.27 43.65 -76.12
CA ALA A 43 -49.41 44.29 -75.13
C ALA A 43 -50.09 44.39 -73.76
N SER A 44 -51.39 44.70 -73.72
CA SER A 44 -52.17 44.73 -72.48
C SER A 44 -52.21 43.36 -71.81
N ASN A 45 -52.46 42.29 -72.58
CA ASN A 45 -52.44 40.92 -72.05
C ASN A 45 -51.05 40.52 -71.53
N GLN A 46 -49.98 40.92 -72.23
CA GLN A 46 -48.60 40.69 -71.79
C GLN A 46 -48.28 41.45 -70.48
N VAL A 47 -48.75 42.69 -70.33
CA VAL A 47 -48.58 43.46 -69.10
C VAL A 47 -49.31 42.79 -67.93
N VAL A 48 -50.52 42.28 -68.15
CA VAL A 48 -51.27 41.53 -67.11
C VAL A 48 -50.53 40.25 -66.71
N ALA A 49 -50.03 39.48 -67.68
CA ALA A 49 -49.25 38.27 -67.41
C ALA A 49 -47.96 38.59 -66.63
N ALA A 50 -47.19 39.58 -67.06
CA ALA A 50 -45.98 40.02 -66.39
C ALA A 50 -46.26 40.53 -64.96
N GLN A 51 -47.40 41.18 -64.73
CA GLN A 51 -47.83 41.59 -63.38
C GLN A 51 -48.10 40.37 -62.48
N GLN A 52 -48.77 39.34 -62.99
CA GLN A 52 -49.04 38.11 -62.23
C GLN A 52 -47.74 37.36 -61.89
N GLU A 53 -46.81 37.28 -62.84
CA GLU A 53 -45.48 36.71 -62.61
C GLU A 53 -44.70 37.51 -61.56
N ALA A 54 -44.72 38.85 -61.63
CA ALA A 54 -44.06 39.71 -60.65
C ALA A 54 -44.63 39.55 -59.24
N VAL A 55 -45.95 39.36 -59.10
CA VAL A 55 -46.58 39.04 -57.80
C VAL A 55 -46.10 37.68 -57.28
N THR A 56 -46.03 36.68 -58.15
CA THR A 56 -45.57 35.32 -57.80
C THR A 56 -44.11 35.33 -57.35
N VAL A 57 -43.23 35.98 -58.12
CA VAL A 57 -41.81 36.14 -57.79
C VAL A 57 -41.63 36.91 -56.47
N ARG A 58 -42.41 37.97 -56.24
CA ARG A 58 -42.38 38.70 -54.95
C ARG A 58 -42.76 37.80 -53.77
N SER A 59 -43.77 36.94 -53.94
CA SER A 59 -44.17 35.99 -52.91
C SER A 59 -43.07 34.97 -52.62
N GLN A 60 -42.44 34.41 -53.65
CA GLN A 60 -41.32 33.48 -53.50
C GLN A 60 -40.11 34.15 -52.84
N LEU A 61 -39.80 35.38 -53.22
CA LEU A 61 -38.71 36.15 -52.62
C LEU A 61 -38.95 36.36 -51.12
N ALA A 62 -40.16 36.78 -50.73
CA ALA A 62 -40.53 36.95 -49.32
C ALA A 62 -40.42 35.64 -48.53
N GLN A 63 -40.84 34.52 -49.11
CA GLN A 63 -40.70 33.20 -48.51
C GLN A 63 -39.23 32.81 -48.32
N GLN A 64 -38.40 32.98 -49.35
CA GLN A 64 -36.97 32.69 -49.29
C GLN A 64 -36.26 33.58 -48.27
N THR A 65 -36.58 34.87 -48.19
CA THR A 65 -36.05 35.76 -47.16
C THR A 65 -36.41 35.27 -45.76
N GLY A 66 -37.63 34.77 -45.54
CA GLY A 66 -38.03 34.15 -44.28
C GLY A 66 -37.20 32.89 -43.95
N GLN A 67 -37.01 32.00 -44.92
CA GLN A 67 -36.21 30.78 -44.73
C GLN A 67 -34.73 31.08 -44.42
N VAL A 68 -34.14 32.08 -45.08
CA VAL A 68 -32.77 32.51 -44.78
C VAL A 68 -32.67 33.01 -43.33
N GLY A 69 -33.62 33.83 -42.87
CA GLY A 69 -33.62 34.30 -41.49
C GLY A 69 -33.79 33.19 -40.43
N GLU A 70 -34.55 32.13 -40.75
CA GLU A 70 -34.64 30.96 -39.86
C GLU A 70 -33.34 30.13 -39.86
N LEU A 71 -32.71 29.96 -41.03
CA LEU A 71 -31.44 29.26 -41.14
C LEU A 71 -30.33 30.01 -40.40
N GLU A 72 -30.29 31.34 -40.49
CA GLU A 72 -29.36 32.18 -39.73
C GLU A 72 -29.49 31.95 -38.23
N LYS A 73 -30.73 31.99 -37.68
CA LYS A 73 -30.99 31.70 -36.27
C LYS A 73 -30.56 30.29 -35.87
N ARG A 74 -30.79 29.29 -36.74
CA ARG A 74 -30.35 27.91 -36.50
C ARG A 74 -28.83 27.80 -36.47
N VAL A 75 -28.13 28.48 -37.38
CA VAL A 75 -26.67 28.52 -37.42
C VAL A 75 -26.11 29.18 -36.17
N GLU A 76 -26.69 30.30 -35.71
CA GLU A 76 -26.30 30.95 -34.46
C GLU A 76 -26.47 30.00 -33.26
N THR A 77 -27.63 29.34 -33.17
CA THR A 77 -27.93 28.40 -32.08
C THR A 77 -26.96 27.23 -32.07
N LEU A 78 -26.76 26.57 -33.21
CA LEU A 78 -25.84 25.44 -33.34
C LEU A 78 -24.39 25.84 -33.07
N THR A 79 -24.00 27.07 -33.41
CA THR A 79 -22.66 27.60 -33.12
C THR A 79 -22.46 27.75 -31.61
N ALA A 80 -23.44 28.30 -30.90
CA ALA A 80 -23.39 28.43 -29.46
C ALA A 80 -23.36 27.05 -28.76
N GLU A 81 -24.19 26.11 -29.20
CA GLU A 81 -24.21 24.74 -28.70
C GLU A 81 -22.86 24.03 -28.93
N LYS A 82 -22.27 24.18 -30.12
CA LYS A 82 -20.96 23.63 -30.44
C LYS A 82 -19.88 24.17 -29.50
N THR A 83 -19.81 25.49 -29.32
CA THR A 83 -18.82 26.10 -28.41
C THR A 83 -18.99 25.61 -26.98
N ARG A 84 -20.24 25.45 -26.51
CA ARG A 84 -20.51 24.90 -25.18
C ARG A 84 -20.05 23.44 -25.06
N ALA A 85 -20.37 22.60 -26.05
CA ALA A 85 -19.94 21.21 -26.07
C ALA A 85 -18.41 21.07 -26.08
N GLU A 86 -17.71 21.93 -26.82
CA GLU A 86 -16.24 21.98 -26.84
C GLU A 86 -15.66 22.35 -25.46
N GLN A 87 -16.28 23.29 -24.74
CA GLN A 87 -15.88 23.65 -23.39
C GLN A 87 -16.11 22.52 -22.38
N GLU A 88 -17.28 21.87 -22.44
CA GLU A 88 -17.62 20.73 -21.58
C GLU A 88 -16.67 19.55 -21.84
N LEU A 89 -16.32 19.28 -23.10
CA LEU A 89 -15.34 18.26 -23.47
C LEU A 89 -13.95 18.56 -22.88
N GLN A 90 -13.48 19.81 -22.97
CA GLN A 90 -12.20 20.19 -22.37
C GLN A 90 -12.20 20.06 -20.85
N GLN A 91 -13.30 20.41 -20.18
CA GLN A 91 -13.44 20.23 -18.73
C GLN A 91 -13.41 18.74 -18.35
N ALA A 92 -14.16 17.91 -19.07
CA ALA A 92 -14.19 16.47 -18.84
C ALA A 92 -12.80 15.83 -19.06
N GLN A 93 -12.05 16.26 -20.07
CA GLN A 93 -10.69 15.78 -20.32
C GLN A 93 -9.73 16.16 -19.18
N ARG A 94 -9.83 17.38 -18.64
CA ARG A 94 -9.02 17.81 -17.49
C ARG A 94 -9.38 17.03 -16.22
N ALA A 95 -10.67 16.82 -15.96
CA ALA A 95 -11.13 16.03 -14.84
C ALA A 95 -10.64 14.58 -14.93
N LEU A 96 -10.73 13.97 -16.12
CA LEU A 96 -10.24 12.63 -16.36
C LEU A 96 -8.73 12.50 -16.15
N ALA A 97 -7.95 13.52 -16.56
CA ALA A 97 -6.51 13.54 -16.31
C ALA A 97 -6.19 13.61 -14.81
N ALA A 98 -6.89 14.48 -14.07
CA ALA A 98 -6.72 14.62 -12.62
C ALA A 98 -7.10 13.33 -11.87
N GLU A 99 -8.21 12.67 -12.25
CA GLU A 99 -8.61 11.38 -11.69
C GLU A 99 -7.57 10.28 -11.96
N LYS A 100 -7.01 10.22 -13.17
CA LYS A 100 -5.93 9.28 -13.48
C LYS A 100 -4.70 9.50 -12.58
N GLU A 101 -4.33 10.75 -12.32
CA GLU A 101 -3.23 11.05 -11.40
C GLU A 101 -3.55 10.62 -9.96
N GLN A 102 -4.78 10.86 -9.48
CA GLN A 102 -5.21 10.42 -8.16
C GLN A 102 -5.22 8.90 -8.01
N VAL A 103 -5.68 8.17 -9.03
CA VAL A 103 -5.65 6.71 -9.05
C VAL A 103 -4.21 6.20 -8.98
N ASN A 104 -3.31 6.75 -9.80
CA ASN A 104 -1.90 6.36 -9.78
C ASN A 104 -1.23 6.64 -8.42
N ALA A 105 -1.54 7.79 -7.80
CA ALA A 105 -1.03 8.13 -6.48
C ALA A 105 -1.54 7.15 -5.41
N SER A 106 -2.84 6.83 -5.44
CA SER A 106 -3.46 5.87 -4.51
C SER A 106 -2.88 4.47 -4.66
N GLU A 107 -2.58 4.05 -5.89
CA GLU A 107 -1.97 2.75 -6.16
C GLU A 107 -0.52 2.68 -5.67
N ALA A 108 0.25 3.77 -5.82
CA ALA A 108 1.59 3.87 -5.24
C ALA A 108 1.56 3.82 -3.70
N GLU A 109 0.62 4.52 -3.06
CA GLU A 109 0.43 4.47 -1.60
C GLU A 109 0.07 3.06 -1.13
N LYS A 110 -0.83 2.38 -1.84
CA LYS A 110 -1.20 0.99 -1.55
C LYS A 110 0.01 0.05 -1.62
N GLN A 111 0.88 0.21 -2.63
CA GLN A 111 2.10 -0.60 -2.74
C GLN A 111 3.07 -0.32 -1.60
N LEU A 112 3.23 0.94 -1.20
CA LEU A 112 4.06 1.32 -0.05
C LEU A 112 3.54 0.67 1.25
N LEU A 113 2.24 0.78 1.51
CA LEU A 113 1.61 0.19 2.70
C LEU A 113 1.73 -1.34 2.70
N ALA A 114 1.59 -2.00 1.55
CA ALA A 114 1.80 -3.44 1.44
C ALA A 114 3.25 -3.84 1.79
N GLY A 115 4.24 -3.06 1.34
CA GLY A 115 5.64 -3.28 1.70
C GLY A 115 5.93 -3.05 3.20
N GLN A 116 5.32 -2.03 3.79
CA GLN A 116 5.42 -1.78 5.24
C GLN A 116 4.79 -2.92 6.06
N LEU A 117 3.64 -3.44 5.65
CA LEU A 117 2.98 -4.57 6.30
C LEU A 117 3.82 -5.84 6.23
N ALA A 118 4.44 -6.13 5.08
CA ALA A 118 5.35 -7.27 4.95
C ALA A 118 6.54 -7.14 5.91
N THR A 119 7.16 -5.95 5.98
CA THR A 119 8.27 -5.68 6.90
C THR A 119 7.87 -5.84 8.36
N LEU A 120 6.69 -5.34 8.75
CA LEU A 120 6.17 -5.48 10.12
C LEU A 120 5.89 -6.95 10.46
N ASN A 121 5.36 -7.71 9.52
CA ASN A 121 5.10 -9.13 9.70
C ASN A 121 6.41 -9.92 9.90
N ASP A 122 7.45 -9.63 9.11
CA ASP A 122 8.76 -10.28 9.27
C ASP A 122 9.39 -9.95 10.63
N ARG A 123 9.29 -8.69 11.07
CA ARG A 123 9.73 -8.27 12.41
C ARG A 123 8.96 -8.98 13.52
N LEU A 124 7.64 -9.11 13.38
CA LEU A 124 6.81 -9.81 14.35
C LEU A 124 7.24 -11.27 14.48
N GLN A 125 7.49 -11.95 13.36
CA GLN A 125 7.99 -13.33 13.37
C GLN A 125 9.37 -13.44 14.01
N ALA A 126 10.27 -12.50 13.75
CA ALA A 126 11.59 -12.47 14.39
C ALA A 126 11.47 -12.34 15.92
N VAL A 127 10.67 -11.40 16.40
CA VAL A 127 10.42 -11.22 17.84
C VAL A 127 9.77 -12.45 18.46
N GLN A 128 8.85 -13.12 17.76
CA GLN A 128 8.25 -14.37 18.24
C GLN A 128 9.28 -15.49 18.40
N ARG A 129 10.25 -15.60 17.47
CA ARG A 129 11.34 -16.58 17.58
C ARG A 129 12.26 -16.25 18.76
N GLU A 130 12.68 -14.99 18.89
CA GLU A 130 13.50 -14.53 20.01
C GLU A 130 12.82 -14.78 21.36
N LEU A 131 11.51 -14.54 21.45
CA LEU A 131 10.73 -14.83 22.66
C LEU A 131 10.72 -16.32 22.99
N ALA A 132 10.55 -17.19 22.00
CA ALA A 132 10.57 -18.64 22.20
C ALA A 132 11.94 -19.13 22.68
N GLU A 133 13.02 -18.63 22.07
CA GLU A 133 14.40 -18.93 22.49
C GLU A 133 14.67 -18.42 23.91
N LEU A 134 14.21 -17.22 24.25
CA LEU A 134 14.36 -16.67 25.59
C LEU A 134 13.57 -17.48 26.63
N GLN A 135 12.38 -17.95 26.29
CA GLN A 135 11.60 -18.84 27.16
C GLN A 135 12.29 -20.18 27.38
N GLN A 136 12.91 -20.75 26.34
CA GLN A 136 13.66 -22.00 26.44
C GLN A 136 14.91 -21.84 27.31
N THR A 137 15.69 -20.80 27.08
CA THR A 137 16.89 -20.50 27.90
C THR A 137 16.53 -20.19 29.35
N HIS A 138 15.42 -19.49 29.59
CA HIS A 138 14.93 -19.25 30.95
C HIS A 138 14.56 -20.56 31.67
N ARG A 139 13.87 -21.48 31.01
CA ARG A 139 13.58 -22.80 31.60
C ARG A 139 14.86 -23.57 31.94
N GLY A 140 15.82 -23.60 31.01
CA GLY A 140 17.11 -24.25 31.25
C GLY A 140 17.88 -23.64 32.42
N THR A 141 17.89 -22.31 32.56
CA THR A 141 18.58 -21.66 33.69
C THR A 141 17.86 -21.90 35.03
N VAL A 142 16.53 -21.99 35.03
CA VAL A 142 15.77 -22.37 36.24
C VAL A 142 16.08 -23.81 36.66
N GLU A 143 16.15 -24.75 35.71
CA GLU A 143 16.53 -26.14 35.97
C GLU A 143 17.97 -26.25 36.50
N GLN A 144 18.91 -25.53 35.91
CA GLN A 144 20.30 -25.45 36.39
C GLN A 144 20.38 -24.88 37.80
N LEU A 145 19.61 -23.84 38.12
CA LEU A 145 19.56 -23.27 39.47
C LEU A 145 18.97 -24.25 40.49
N ALA A 146 18.01 -25.09 40.10
CA ALA A 146 17.50 -26.14 40.97
C ALA A 146 18.58 -27.20 41.24
N ALA A 147 19.26 -27.69 40.20
CA ALA A 147 20.34 -28.67 40.34
C ALA A 147 21.49 -28.17 41.23
N LEU A 148 21.90 -26.90 41.07
CA LEU A 148 22.93 -26.30 41.92
C LEU A 148 22.51 -26.15 43.39
N ARG A 149 21.20 -25.98 43.66
CA ARG A 149 20.69 -25.96 45.04
C ARG A 149 20.76 -27.35 45.65
N ASP A 150 20.35 -28.37 44.91
CA ASP A 150 20.41 -29.77 45.36
C ASP A 150 21.86 -30.20 45.63
N GLU A 151 22.79 -29.88 44.71
CA GLU A 151 24.22 -30.16 44.88
C GLU A 151 24.80 -29.47 46.13
N LYS A 152 24.40 -28.22 46.37
CA LYS A 152 24.83 -27.48 47.58
C LYS A 152 24.34 -28.18 48.85
N GLU A 153 23.10 -28.65 48.88
CA GLU A 153 22.57 -29.39 50.04
C GLU A 153 23.31 -30.70 50.28
N GLU A 154 23.62 -31.45 49.22
CA GLU A 154 24.41 -32.68 49.32
C GLU A 154 25.82 -32.41 49.86
N LEU A 155 26.48 -31.35 49.38
CA LEU A 155 27.80 -30.94 49.85
C LEU A 155 27.79 -30.55 51.33
N GLU A 156 26.76 -29.83 51.80
CA GLU A 156 26.63 -29.49 53.23
C GLU A 156 26.41 -30.75 54.09
N MET A 157 25.63 -31.72 53.64
CA MET A 157 25.45 -33.01 54.34
C MET A 157 26.76 -33.81 54.40
N SER A 158 27.50 -33.86 53.29
CA SER A 158 28.80 -34.52 53.21
C SER A 158 29.82 -33.85 54.14
N LYS A 159 29.86 -32.52 54.16
CA LYS A 159 30.69 -31.73 55.08
C LYS A 159 30.35 -32.05 56.54
N ALA A 160 29.08 -32.02 56.93
CA ALA A 160 28.66 -32.35 58.29
C ALA A 160 29.04 -33.79 58.69
N SER A 161 28.95 -34.75 57.74
CA SER A 161 29.40 -36.14 57.95
C SER A 161 30.92 -36.23 58.15
N LEU A 162 31.71 -35.50 57.37
CA LEU A 162 33.16 -35.43 57.52
C LEU A 162 33.57 -34.78 58.84
N GLU A 163 32.90 -33.72 59.27
CA GLU A 163 33.13 -33.08 60.58
C GLU A 163 32.86 -34.04 61.74
N ARG A 164 31.79 -34.84 61.66
CA ARG A 164 31.52 -35.91 62.65
C ARG A 164 32.64 -36.95 62.68
N ARG A 165 33.05 -37.45 61.51
CA ARG A 165 34.16 -38.43 61.41
C ARG A 165 35.46 -37.87 61.97
N LEU A 166 35.75 -36.58 61.75
CA LEU A 166 36.92 -35.92 62.32
C LEU A 166 36.86 -35.91 63.85
N THR A 167 35.70 -35.57 64.41
CA THR A 167 35.47 -35.58 65.86
C THR A 167 35.64 -36.98 66.45
N ASP A 168 35.12 -38.02 65.77
CA ASP A 168 35.28 -39.41 66.18
C ASP A 168 36.76 -39.86 66.17
N LEU A 169 37.52 -39.46 65.13
CA LEU A 169 38.95 -39.74 65.05
C LEU A 169 39.72 -39.08 66.20
N ASP A 170 39.36 -37.85 66.57
CA ASP A 170 39.98 -37.17 67.71
C ASP A 170 39.64 -37.86 69.04
N ALA A 171 38.39 -38.33 69.22
CA ALA A 171 38.01 -39.13 70.37
C ALA A 171 38.79 -40.46 70.45
N LEU A 172 38.92 -41.18 69.34
CA LEU A 172 39.73 -42.41 69.25
C LEU A 172 41.21 -42.14 69.58
N ARG A 173 41.78 -41.02 69.11
CA ARG A 173 43.15 -40.62 69.46
C ARG A 173 43.32 -40.34 70.96
N GLN A 174 42.32 -39.76 71.61
CA GLN A 174 42.33 -39.57 73.07
C GLN A 174 42.24 -40.91 73.81
N GLN A 175 41.35 -41.80 73.39
CA GLN A 175 41.23 -43.15 73.96
C GLN A 175 42.53 -43.94 73.83
N ILE A 176 43.21 -43.89 72.68
CA ILE A 176 44.52 -44.54 72.49
C ILE A 176 45.56 -43.98 73.47
N ARG A 177 45.57 -42.67 73.70
CA ARG A 177 46.48 -42.05 74.68
C ARG A 177 46.19 -42.54 76.10
N GLU A 178 44.91 -42.64 76.46
CA GLU A 178 44.49 -43.13 77.76
C GLU A 178 44.84 -44.59 77.97
N VAL A 179 44.56 -45.46 76.99
CA VAL A 179 44.95 -46.88 77.04
C VAL A 179 46.47 -47.02 77.14
N LYS A 180 47.25 -46.21 76.42
CA LYS A 180 48.72 -46.20 76.55
C LYS A 180 49.16 -45.81 77.95
N ARG A 181 48.51 -44.80 78.56
CA ARG A 181 48.78 -44.37 79.94
C ARG A 181 48.47 -45.48 80.93
N GLN A 182 47.29 -46.09 80.85
CA GLN A 182 46.88 -47.20 81.70
C GLN A 182 47.81 -48.41 81.57
N ALA A 183 48.21 -48.76 80.33
CA ALA A 183 49.15 -49.85 80.10
C ALA A 183 50.54 -49.56 80.71
N TRP A 184 50.99 -48.30 80.69
CA TRP A 184 52.23 -47.89 81.36
C TRP A 184 52.10 -47.92 82.88
N GLU A 185 51.02 -47.38 83.43
CA GLU A 185 50.73 -47.42 84.89
C GLU A 185 50.67 -48.87 85.40
N HIS A 186 50.02 -49.78 84.65
CA HIS A 186 49.99 -51.21 84.95
C HIS A 186 51.39 -51.83 84.96
N LYS A 187 52.20 -51.58 83.92
CA LYS A 187 53.59 -52.06 83.86
C LYS A 187 54.43 -51.54 85.02
N VAL A 188 54.31 -50.27 85.38
CA VAL A 188 55.01 -49.69 86.52
C VAL A 188 54.56 -50.32 87.84
N ALA A 189 53.25 -50.58 88.00
CA ALA A 189 52.72 -51.27 89.19
C ALA A 189 53.23 -52.71 89.29
N GLU A 190 53.28 -53.45 88.18
CA GLU A 190 53.89 -54.79 88.12
C GLU A 190 55.38 -54.73 88.47
N TRP A 191 56.12 -53.78 87.92
CA TRP A 191 57.54 -53.58 88.25
C TRP A 191 57.74 -53.28 89.74
N LYS A 192 56.92 -52.40 90.34
CA LYS A 192 56.98 -52.10 91.77
C LYS A 192 56.66 -53.32 92.62
N LYS A 193 55.63 -54.10 92.27
CA LYS A 193 55.31 -55.37 92.97
C LYS A 193 56.46 -56.37 92.87
N ALA A 194 57.10 -56.47 91.70
CA ALA A 194 58.26 -57.33 91.51
C ALA A 194 59.48 -56.85 92.33
N ASP A 195 59.71 -55.53 92.39
CA ASP A 195 60.77 -54.92 93.18
C ASP A 195 60.54 -55.08 94.70
N GLU A 196 59.30 -54.87 95.17
CA GLU A 196 58.89 -55.15 96.55
C GLU A 196 59.06 -56.63 96.90
N ALA A 197 58.63 -57.56 96.03
CA ALA A 197 58.85 -58.99 96.22
C ALA A 197 60.35 -59.37 96.27
N ALA A 198 61.19 -58.72 95.45
CA ALA A 198 62.64 -58.87 95.47
C ALA A 198 63.28 -58.28 96.74
N SER A 199 62.72 -57.20 97.29
CA SER A 199 63.18 -56.59 98.53
C SER A 199 62.86 -57.45 99.77
N VAL A 200 61.68 -58.08 99.81
CA VAL A 200 61.24 -58.99 100.90
C VAL A 200 61.99 -60.31 100.89
N THR A 201 62.38 -60.80 99.71
CA THR A 201 63.25 -62.00 99.59
C THR A 201 64.71 -61.73 99.95
N GLY A 202 65.06 -60.47 100.27
CA GLY A 202 66.41 -60.06 100.62
C GLY A 202 67.31 -60.11 99.40
N ASN A 203 67.90 -58.97 99.05
CA ASN A 203 68.92 -58.91 98.00
C ASN A 203 70.08 -59.84 98.40
N LYS A 204 70.10 -61.07 97.85
CA LYS A 204 71.19 -62.03 98.05
C LYS A 204 72.37 -61.54 97.21
N GLY A 205 73.09 -60.56 97.75
CA GLY A 205 74.38 -60.18 97.21
C GLY A 205 75.28 -61.41 97.21
N ILE A 206 75.77 -61.79 96.03
CA ILE A 206 76.81 -62.81 95.91
C ILE A 206 78.13 -62.07 96.13
N LEU A 207 78.81 -62.36 97.23
CA LEU A 207 80.11 -61.79 97.56
C LEU A 207 81.16 -62.89 97.48
N MET A 208 82.26 -62.60 96.78
CA MET A 208 83.36 -63.53 96.60
C MET A 208 84.29 -63.44 97.82
N GLN A 209 84.35 -64.49 98.64
CA GLN A 209 85.27 -64.59 99.78
C GLN A 209 86.11 -65.86 99.64
N GLY A 210 87.44 -65.73 99.73
CA GLY A 210 88.37 -66.87 99.73
C GLY A 210 88.33 -67.74 98.46
N GLY A 211 87.99 -67.17 97.30
CA GLY A 211 87.95 -67.92 96.03
C GLY A 211 86.68 -68.74 95.79
N GLN A 212 85.66 -68.61 96.63
CA GLN A 212 84.34 -69.22 96.43
C GLN A 212 83.23 -68.15 96.42
N TRP A 213 82.30 -68.27 95.48
CA TRP A 213 81.10 -67.42 95.43
C TRP A 213 80.14 -67.84 96.54
N ARG A 214 79.84 -66.94 97.48
CA ARG A 214 78.88 -67.20 98.57
C ARG A 214 77.76 -66.16 98.56
N THR A 215 76.53 -66.63 98.73
CA THR A 215 75.36 -65.77 98.94
C THR A 215 75.36 -65.28 100.39
N VAL A 216 75.45 -63.97 100.60
CA VAL A 216 75.46 -63.38 101.94
C VAL A 216 74.14 -62.66 102.18
N THR A 217 73.42 -63.02 103.23
CA THR A 217 72.21 -62.33 103.68
C THR A 217 72.55 -61.30 104.76
N LYS A 218 71.93 -60.11 104.71
CA LYS A 218 72.29 -58.90 105.49
C LYS A 218 72.07 -59.01 107.03
N SER A 219 71.65 -60.16 107.55
CA SER A 219 71.56 -60.42 108.99
C SER A 219 72.76 -61.27 109.42
N GLY A 220 73.81 -60.62 109.91
CA GLY A 220 75.05 -61.28 110.27
C GLY A 220 74.90 -62.32 111.37
N GLN A 221 75.26 -63.56 111.06
CA GLN A 221 76.05 -64.50 111.86
C GLN A 221 76.38 -65.71 110.97
N PRO A 222 77.54 -66.36 111.22
CA PRO A 222 78.55 -66.75 110.23
C PRO A 222 78.12 -67.75 109.14
#